data_AF-A0A914D2X3-F1
#
_entry.id   AF-A0A914D2X3-F1
#
_cell.length_a   1.000
_cell.length_b   1.000
_cell.length_c   1.000
_cell.angle_alpha   90.00
_cell.angle_beta   90.00
_cell.angle_gamma   90.00
#
_symmetry.space_group_name_H-M   'P 1'
#
loop_
_entity.id
_entity.type
_entity.pdbx_description
1 polymer ?
#
loop_
_entity_poly.entity_id
_entity_poly.type
_entity_poly.pdbx_seq_one_letter_code
_entity_poly.pdbx_strand_id
1 'polypeptide(L)'
;MLYGFFPAIDDEHWNNSINWQPIPIHADAPDHQDPLLKPTSFDCPAYDKAYKKHSKFFIDNITLTYANLFQYLGNVTGFGSNITFDEVTYLANINREIAHNLTQPDWVYKTWPEFSNKTTLEIITELDAAYTIREFNTKKLYYLRGGFVMGDFLKRALAVANGAQKKPSKMVLYSSHDGTLLPLILCYYGNLAK
;
A
#
# COMPACT_ATOMS: atom_id res chain seq x y z
N MET A 1 -4.10 3.14 18.32
CA MET A 1 -5.53 3.02 17.99
C MET A 1 -6.34 2.46 19.16
N LEU A 2 -6.16 1.20 19.56
CA LEU A 2 -7.04 0.54 20.55
C LEU A 2 -7.08 1.23 21.92
N TYR A 3 -5.94 1.76 22.41
CA TYR A 3 -5.90 2.58 23.63
C TYR A 3 -6.85 3.78 23.60
N GLY A 4 -7.02 4.41 22.43
CA GLY A 4 -7.94 5.55 22.27
C GLY A 4 -9.39 5.14 22.02
N PHE A 5 -9.64 3.93 21.49
CA PHE A 5 -11.01 3.43 21.28
C PHE A 5 -11.62 2.86 22.56
N PHE A 6 -10.78 2.25 23.40
CA PHE A 6 -11.17 1.54 24.61
C PHE A 6 -10.24 1.94 25.76
N PRO A 7 -10.22 3.23 26.15
CA PRO A 7 -9.52 3.61 27.38
C PRO A 7 -10.13 2.85 28.55
N ALA A 8 -9.30 2.43 29.51
CA ALA A 8 -9.82 1.76 30.69
C ALA A 8 -10.71 2.72 31.49
N ILE A 9 -11.88 2.24 31.93
CA ILE A 9 -12.82 2.97 32.78
C ILE A 9 -13.22 2.13 34.00
N ASP A 10 -13.43 2.78 35.13
CA ASP A 10 -13.91 2.16 36.38
C ASP A 10 -13.18 0.85 36.72
N ASP A 11 -13.90 -0.27 36.73
CA ASP A 11 -13.38 -1.60 37.10
C ASP A 11 -12.40 -2.21 36.06
N GLU A 12 -12.25 -1.60 34.88
CA GLU A 12 -11.25 -2.00 33.88
C GLU A 12 -9.83 -1.49 34.24
N HIS A 13 -9.71 -0.60 35.24
CA HIS A 13 -8.43 -0.10 35.73
C HIS A 13 -7.70 -1.19 36.50
N TRP A 14 -6.73 -1.83 35.86
CA TRP A 14 -5.78 -2.71 36.54
C TRP A 14 -4.59 -1.94 37.14
N ASN A 15 -4.36 -0.69 36.72
CA ASN A 15 -3.30 0.19 37.21
C ASN A 15 -3.75 1.66 37.19
N ASN A 16 -3.77 2.30 38.36
CA ASN A 16 -4.24 3.69 38.54
C ASN A 16 -3.35 4.76 37.87
N SER A 17 -2.17 4.41 37.38
CA SER A 17 -1.25 5.35 36.71
C SER A 17 -1.45 5.41 35.19
N ILE A 18 -2.25 4.51 34.61
CA ILE A 18 -2.45 4.43 33.16
C ILE A 18 -3.89 4.00 32.83
N ASN A 19 -4.56 4.78 31.97
CA ASN A 19 -5.93 4.47 31.52
C ASN A 19 -5.94 3.44 30.38
N TRP A 20 -5.14 2.38 30.51
CA TRP A 20 -4.94 1.35 29.47
C TRP A 20 -5.45 -0.01 29.95
N GLN A 21 -6.12 -0.73 29.06
CA GLN A 21 -6.51 -2.13 29.28
C GLN A 21 -5.90 -3.04 28.21
N PRO A 22 -5.56 -4.29 28.55
CA PRO A 22 -5.10 -5.27 27.57
C PRO A 22 -6.24 -5.65 26.62
N ILE A 23 -5.99 -5.48 25.32
CA ILE A 23 -6.91 -5.91 24.27
C ILE A 23 -6.16 -6.91 23.39
N PRO A 24 -6.68 -8.13 23.20
CA PRO A 24 -5.99 -9.14 22.42
C PRO A 24 -5.86 -8.70 20.96
N ILE A 25 -4.65 -8.79 20.43
CA ILE A 25 -4.35 -8.62 19.01
C ILE A 25 -3.94 -9.99 18.48
N HIS A 26 -4.69 -10.47 17.49
CA HIS A 26 -4.38 -11.72 16.80
C HIS A 26 -3.57 -11.38 15.55
N ALA A 27 -2.45 -12.06 15.37
CA ALA A 27 -1.59 -11.93 14.20
C ALA A 27 -1.01 -13.29 13.85
N ASP A 28 -0.87 -13.57 12.56
CA ASP A 28 -0.20 -14.76 12.08
C ASP A 28 1.33 -14.61 12.17
N ALA A 29 2.04 -15.74 12.05
CA ALA A 29 3.49 -15.74 12.01
C ALA A 29 4.03 -14.89 10.83
N PRO A 30 5.23 -14.28 10.95
CA PRO A 30 5.76 -13.41 9.90
C PRO A 30 5.82 -14.03 8.51
N ASP A 31 6.15 -15.33 8.44
CA ASP A 31 6.30 -16.17 7.24
C ASP A 31 5.00 -16.84 6.78
N HIS A 32 3.88 -16.62 7.49
CA HIS A 32 2.61 -17.19 7.10
C HIS A 32 2.07 -16.54 5.82
N GLN A 33 1.52 -17.40 4.94
CA GLN A 33 0.83 -16.99 3.73
C GLN A 33 -0.55 -16.42 4.09
N ASP A 34 -0.62 -15.10 4.21
CA ASP A 34 -1.83 -14.38 4.63
C ASP A 34 -2.44 -13.59 3.45
N PRO A 35 -3.29 -14.24 2.62
CA PRO A 35 -3.95 -13.57 1.51
C PRO A 35 -4.99 -12.54 1.96
N LEU A 36 -5.38 -12.53 3.24
CA LEU A 36 -6.36 -11.59 3.78
C LEU A 36 -5.68 -10.26 4.13
N LEU A 37 -4.64 -10.26 4.96
CA LEU A 37 -4.03 -9.02 5.48
C LEU A 37 -2.62 -8.76 4.96
N LYS A 38 -2.03 -9.66 4.18
CA LYS A 38 -0.78 -9.44 3.43
C LYS A 38 -0.96 -9.83 1.96
N PRO A 39 -1.97 -9.27 1.27
CA PRO A 39 -2.31 -9.70 -0.08
C PRO A 39 -1.17 -9.50 -1.06
N THR A 40 -0.23 -8.58 -0.85
CA THR A 40 0.93 -8.39 -1.76
C THR A 40 2.07 -9.38 -1.55
N SER A 41 2.10 -10.10 -0.42
CA SER A 41 3.22 -10.97 -0.03
C SER A 41 2.91 -12.47 -0.09
N PHE A 42 1.68 -12.85 -0.47
CA PHE A 42 1.32 -14.26 -0.61
C PHE A 42 1.55 -14.78 -2.04
N ASP A 43 1.81 -16.08 -2.14
CA ASP A 43 2.05 -16.80 -3.38
C ASP A 43 0.77 -16.90 -4.21
N CYS A 44 0.76 -16.26 -5.38
CA CYS A 44 -0.39 -16.24 -6.25
C CYS A 44 0.03 -16.39 -7.73
N PRO A 45 0.23 -17.63 -8.22
CA PRO A 45 0.68 -17.88 -9.59
C PRO A 45 -0.24 -17.25 -10.66
N ALA A 46 -1.53 -17.16 -10.37
CA ALA A 46 -2.51 -16.51 -11.25
C ALA A 46 -2.32 -14.99 -11.34
N TYR A 47 -1.94 -14.35 -10.22
CA TYR A 47 -1.57 -12.93 -10.19
C TYR A 47 -0.25 -12.73 -10.89
N ASP A 48 0.78 -13.50 -10.56
CA ASP A 48 2.14 -13.32 -11.09
C ASP A 48 2.15 -13.41 -12.62
N LYS A 49 1.41 -14.37 -13.17
CA LYS A 49 1.23 -14.52 -14.62
C LYS A 49 0.53 -13.30 -15.24
N ALA A 50 -0.50 -12.77 -14.59
CA ALA A 50 -1.24 -11.61 -15.09
C ALA A 50 -0.40 -10.32 -14.97
N TYR A 51 0.28 -10.14 -13.84
CA TYR A 51 1.11 -8.99 -13.52
C TYR A 51 2.34 -8.90 -14.42
N LYS A 52 3.04 -10.00 -14.67
CA LYS A 52 4.25 -10.01 -15.51
C LYS A 52 4.01 -9.47 -16.92
N LYS A 53 2.90 -9.85 -17.56
CA LYS A 53 2.55 -9.36 -18.91
C LYS A 53 2.23 -7.87 -18.89
N HIS A 54 1.50 -7.43 -17.87
CA HIS A 54 1.01 -6.08 -17.71
C HIS A 54 2.11 -5.08 -17.31
N SER A 55 2.93 -5.45 -16.33
CA SER A 55 4.00 -4.61 -15.78
C SER A 55 5.09 -4.30 -16.80
N LYS A 56 5.44 -5.26 -17.68
CA LYS A 56 6.49 -5.04 -18.68
C LYS A 56 6.22 -3.81 -19.56
N PHE A 57 5.04 -3.73 -20.16
CA PHE A 57 4.68 -2.61 -21.04
C PHE A 57 4.70 -1.27 -20.30
N PHE A 58 4.21 -1.26 -19.07
CA PHE A 58 4.20 -0.08 -18.22
C PHE A 58 5.62 0.41 -17.90
N ILE A 59 6.50 -0.50 -17.46
CA ILE A 59 7.88 -0.19 -17.08
C ILE A 59 8.65 0.31 -18.31
N ASP A 60 8.54 -0.37 -19.45
CA ASP A 60 9.21 0.02 -20.69
C ASP A 60 8.81 1.46 -21.09
N ASN A 61 7.51 1.80 -21.01
CA ASN A 61 7.03 3.15 -21.35
C ASN A 61 7.53 4.23 -20.39
N ILE A 62 7.55 3.96 -19.07
CA ILE A 62 8.05 4.90 -18.07
C ILE A 62 9.55 5.13 -18.24
N THR A 63 10.34 4.06 -18.36
CA THR A 63 11.79 4.16 -18.53
C THR A 63 12.16 4.94 -19.79
N LEU A 64 11.40 4.78 -20.88
CA LEU A 64 11.60 5.58 -22.10
C LEU A 64 11.21 7.05 -21.92
N THR A 65 10.07 7.31 -21.28
CA THR A 65 9.57 8.69 -21.07
C THR A 65 10.48 9.51 -20.16
N TYR A 66 11.04 8.87 -19.12
CA TYR A 66 11.84 9.52 -18.09
C TYR A 66 13.34 9.20 -18.21
N ALA A 67 13.83 8.80 -19.39
CA ALA A 67 15.20 8.33 -19.59
C ALA A 67 16.27 9.34 -19.09
N ASN A 68 16.11 10.63 -19.40
CA ASN A 68 17.04 11.68 -18.96
C ASN A 68 17.05 11.84 -17.44
N LEU A 69 15.88 11.76 -16.81
CA LEU A 69 15.75 11.79 -15.35
C LEU A 69 16.43 10.58 -14.72
N PHE A 70 16.23 9.38 -15.27
CA PHE A 70 16.82 8.16 -14.74
C PHE A 70 18.34 8.23 -14.83
N GLN A 71 18.90 8.62 -15.98
CA GLN A 71 20.34 8.80 -16.13
C GLN A 71 20.90 9.81 -15.12
N TYR A 72 20.20 10.93 -14.92
CA TYR A 72 20.58 11.93 -13.93
C TYR A 72 20.55 11.36 -12.50
N LEU A 73 19.47 10.70 -12.12
CA LEU A 73 19.30 10.06 -10.81
C LEU A 73 20.39 9.03 -10.56
N GLY A 74 20.68 8.17 -11.54
CA GLY A 74 21.76 7.18 -11.46
C GLY A 74 23.11 7.81 -11.10
N ASN A 75 23.43 8.98 -11.68
CA ASN A 75 24.67 9.70 -11.41
C ASN A 75 24.69 10.35 -10.02
N VAL A 76 23.62 11.03 -9.61
CA VAL A 76 23.60 11.82 -8.35
C VAL A 76 23.37 10.98 -7.09
N THR A 77 22.84 9.76 -7.25
CA THR A 77 22.52 8.85 -6.13
C THR A 77 23.54 7.72 -5.97
N GLY A 78 24.37 7.47 -6.97
CA GLY A 78 25.35 6.37 -6.98
C GLY A 78 24.79 5.03 -7.45
N PHE A 79 23.52 4.93 -7.86
CA PHE A 79 22.96 3.72 -8.50
C PHE A 79 23.61 3.40 -9.86
N GLY A 80 24.22 4.41 -10.51
CA GLY A 80 24.91 4.26 -11.79
C GLY A 80 23.98 4.32 -13.00
N SER A 81 24.55 4.15 -14.20
CA SER A 81 23.85 4.37 -15.48
C SER A 81 22.73 3.38 -15.78
N ASN A 82 22.66 2.26 -15.07
CA ASN A 82 21.70 1.19 -15.28
C ASN A 82 20.59 1.18 -14.21
N ILE A 83 20.31 2.34 -13.58
CA ILE A 83 19.25 2.48 -12.58
C ILE A 83 17.92 1.98 -13.13
N THR A 84 17.26 1.15 -12.34
CA THR A 84 15.99 0.52 -12.65
C THR A 84 14.82 1.40 -12.21
N PHE A 85 13.63 1.11 -12.72
CA PHE A 85 12.43 1.81 -12.26
C PHE A 85 12.17 1.57 -10.77
N ASP A 86 12.40 0.35 -10.28
CA ASP A 86 12.25 -0.02 -8.87
C ASP A 86 13.19 0.80 -7.97
N GLU A 87 14.43 1.05 -8.40
CA GLU A 87 15.38 1.89 -7.66
C GLU A 87 14.95 3.36 -7.65
N VAL A 88 14.42 3.87 -8.76
CA VAL A 88 13.86 5.23 -8.82
C VAL A 88 12.69 5.39 -7.84
N THR A 89 11.82 4.39 -7.70
CA THR A 89 10.69 4.49 -6.75
C THR A 89 11.15 4.43 -5.30
N TYR A 90 12.23 3.68 -4.98
CA TYR A 90 12.82 3.74 -3.65
C TYR A 90 13.32 5.14 -3.26
N LEU A 91 13.70 5.98 -4.22
CA LEU A 91 14.09 7.37 -3.92
C LEU A 91 12.94 8.21 -3.37
N ALA A 92 11.67 7.86 -3.66
CA ALA A 92 10.51 8.56 -3.11
C ALA A 92 10.42 8.45 -1.57
N ASN A 93 11.14 7.49 -0.96
CA ASN A 93 11.28 7.39 0.50
C ASN A 93 11.85 8.66 1.14
N ILE A 94 12.55 9.50 0.37
CA ILE A 94 13.05 10.81 0.80
C ILE A 94 11.94 11.74 1.31
N ASN A 95 10.69 11.54 0.88
CA ASN A 95 9.53 12.24 1.44
C ASN A 95 9.41 12.05 2.96
N ARG A 96 9.82 10.88 3.48
CA ARG A 96 9.82 10.62 4.93
C ARG A 96 10.85 11.47 5.64
N GLU A 97 12.02 11.66 5.05
CA GLU A 97 13.07 12.51 5.60
C GLU A 97 12.63 13.98 5.62
N ILE A 98 12.01 14.45 4.54
CA ILE A 98 11.43 15.79 4.43
C ILE A 98 10.35 16.00 5.49
N ALA A 99 9.45 15.02 5.68
CA ALA A 99 8.41 15.09 6.70
C ALA A 99 8.96 15.18 8.14
N HIS A 100 10.22 14.79 8.34
CA HIS A 100 10.93 14.90 9.62
C HIS A 100 11.98 16.03 9.63
N ASN A 101 11.87 17.00 8.72
CA ASN A 101 12.74 18.18 8.62
C ASN A 101 14.24 17.86 8.45
N LEU A 102 14.57 16.72 7.84
CA LEU A 102 15.96 16.41 7.50
C LEU A 102 16.37 17.18 6.24
N THR A 103 17.60 17.70 6.26
CA THR A 103 18.19 18.43 5.14
C THR A 103 18.37 17.54 3.92
N GLN A 104 17.98 18.04 2.75
CA GLN A 104 18.03 17.28 1.50
C GLN A 104 19.08 17.84 0.54
N PRO A 105 19.72 16.97 -0.26
CA PRO A 105 20.65 17.40 -1.29
C PRO A 105 19.94 18.15 -2.43
N ASP A 106 20.64 19.06 -3.09
CA ASP A 106 20.08 19.97 -4.10
C ASP A 106 19.36 19.26 -5.27
N TRP A 107 19.78 18.04 -5.62
CA TRP A 107 19.20 17.30 -6.73
C TRP A 107 17.69 17.01 -6.55
N VAL A 108 17.22 16.96 -5.30
CA VAL A 108 15.83 16.67 -4.93
C VAL A 108 14.87 17.74 -5.44
N TYR A 109 15.32 18.99 -5.45
CA TYR A 109 14.51 20.14 -5.84
C TYR A 109 14.80 20.65 -7.26
N LYS A 110 15.68 19.95 -8.00
CA LYS A 110 15.95 20.28 -9.41
C LYS A 110 14.65 20.23 -10.22
N THR A 111 14.37 21.29 -10.97
CA THR A 111 13.20 21.39 -11.86
C THR A 111 13.50 20.86 -13.26
N TRP A 112 12.48 20.30 -13.89
CA TRP A 112 12.54 19.68 -15.21
C TRP A 112 11.53 20.33 -16.17
N PRO A 113 11.96 21.25 -17.06
CA PRO A 113 11.06 21.93 -18.00
C PRO A 113 10.25 20.99 -18.90
N GLU A 114 10.83 19.86 -19.31
CA GLU A 114 10.18 18.82 -20.11
C GLU A 114 9.02 18.12 -19.38
N PHE A 115 8.97 18.22 -18.05
CA PHE A 115 7.92 17.65 -17.20
C PHE A 115 7.06 18.73 -16.55
N SER A 116 6.72 19.77 -17.31
CA SER A 116 5.90 20.90 -16.84
C SER A 116 6.51 21.64 -15.65
N ASN A 117 7.84 21.78 -15.63
CA ASN A 117 8.62 22.39 -14.54
C ASN A 117 8.49 21.70 -13.17
N LYS A 118 8.07 20.43 -13.12
CA LYS A 118 8.08 19.66 -11.88
C LYS A 118 9.49 19.48 -11.34
N THR A 119 9.60 19.45 -10.02
CA THR A 119 10.81 19.09 -9.29
C THR A 119 11.08 17.59 -9.39
N THR A 120 12.33 17.17 -9.19
CA THR A 120 12.69 15.75 -9.08
C THR A 120 11.82 15.05 -8.03
N LEU A 121 11.61 15.67 -6.87
CA LEU A 121 10.76 15.14 -5.80
C LEU A 121 9.33 14.88 -6.26
N GLU A 122 8.69 15.83 -6.94
CA GLU A 122 7.33 15.65 -7.46
C GLU A 122 7.27 14.49 -8.45
N ILE A 123 8.24 14.41 -9.37
CA ILE A 123 8.26 13.35 -10.38
C ILE A 123 8.47 11.97 -9.75
N ILE A 124 9.46 11.80 -8.87
CA ILE A 124 9.70 10.48 -8.23
C ILE A 124 8.53 10.07 -7.34
N THR A 125 7.83 11.03 -6.72
CA THR A 125 6.62 10.76 -5.92
C THR A 125 5.46 10.30 -6.79
N GLU A 126 5.25 10.94 -7.95
CA GLU A 126 4.24 10.50 -8.92
C GLU A 126 4.56 9.12 -9.51
N LEU A 127 5.84 8.86 -9.79
CA LEU A 127 6.33 7.58 -10.27
C LEU A 127 6.13 6.47 -9.23
N ASP A 128 6.38 6.73 -7.96
CA ASP A 128 6.10 5.81 -6.85
C ASP A 128 4.61 5.51 -6.71
N ALA A 129 3.75 6.54 -6.78
CA ALA A 129 2.30 6.33 -6.80
C ALA A 129 1.86 5.46 -7.99
N ALA A 130 2.41 5.72 -9.18
CA ALA A 130 2.10 4.94 -10.38
C ALA A 130 2.62 3.50 -10.30
N TYR A 131 3.77 3.29 -9.64
CA TYR A 131 4.34 1.98 -9.34
C TYR A 131 3.41 1.14 -8.47
N THR A 132 2.90 1.70 -7.38
CA THR A 132 1.96 1.01 -6.48
C THR A 132 0.61 0.76 -7.17
N ILE A 133 0.07 1.73 -7.91
CA ILE A 133 -1.20 1.57 -8.63
C ILE A 133 -1.12 0.44 -9.67
N ARG A 134 0.02 0.28 -10.35
CA ARG A 134 0.23 -0.77 -11.37
C ARG A 134 -0.01 -2.19 -10.84
N GLU A 135 0.21 -2.43 -9.55
CA GLU A 135 -0.04 -3.74 -8.94
C GLU A 135 -1.52 -4.15 -9.02
N PHE A 136 -2.44 -3.19 -9.11
CA PHE A 136 -3.87 -3.44 -8.99
C PHE A 136 -4.72 -2.82 -10.10
N ASN A 137 -4.14 -2.08 -11.05
CA ASN A 137 -4.88 -1.26 -12.03
C ASN A 137 -5.66 -2.04 -13.12
N THR A 138 -5.80 -3.36 -13.02
CA THR A 138 -6.72 -4.13 -13.88
C THR A 138 -7.69 -4.92 -13.02
N LYS A 139 -8.88 -5.18 -13.56
CA LYS A 139 -9.91 -5.98 -12.88
C LYS A 139 -9.36 -7.29 -12.34
N LYS A 140 -8.61 -8.02 -13.15
CA LYS A 140 -8.04 -9.29 -12.72
C LYS A 140 -7.07 -9.13 -11.54
N LEU A 141 -6.23 -8.10 -11.55
CA LEU A 141 -5.20 -7.90 -10.52
C LEU A 141 -5.80 -7.50 -9.18
N TYR A 142 -6.67 -6.47 -9.14
CA TYR A 142 -7.28 -6.07 -7.86
C TYR A 142 -8.17 -7.15 -7.26
N TYR A 143 -8.85 -7.97 -8.07
CA TYR A 143 -9.63 -9.10 -7.54
C TYR A 143 -8.77 -10.20 -6.93
N LEU A 144 -7.63 -10.53 -7.56
CA LEU A 144 -6.75 -11.59 -7.06
C LEU A 144 -6.04 -11.21 -5.75
N ARG A 145 -6.00 -9.92 -5.39
CA ARG A 145 -5.35 -9.41 -4.18
C ARG A 145 -6.38 -8.92 -3.15
N GLY A 146 -7.28 -8.02 -3.52
CA GLY A 146 -8.30 -7.43 -2.64
C GLY A 146 -9.57 -8.26 -2.48
N GLY A 147 -9.77 -9.29 -3.31
CA GLY A 147 -10.97 -10.14 -3.27
C GLY A 147 -11.12 -10.91 -1.95
N PHE A 148 -10.01 -11.25 -1.28
CA PHE A 148 -10.03 -11.94 0.01
C PHE A 148 -10.65 -11.07 1.11
N VAL A 149 -10.20 -9.82 1.25
CA VAL A 149 -10.74 -8.87 2.24
C VAL A 149 -12.18 -8.53 1.94
N MET A 150 -12.51 -8.23 0.68
CA MET A 150 -13.88 -7.94 0.28
C MET A 150 -14.80 -9.15 0.54
N GLY A 151 -14.34 -10.36 0.22
CA GLY A 151 -15.07 -11.59 0.44
C GLY A 151 -15.33 -11.88 1.92
N ASP A 152 -14.32 -11.70 2.78
CA ASP A 152 -14.48 -11.84 4.24
C ASP A 152 -15.46 -10.81 4.79
N PHE A 153 -15.32 -9.54 4.41
CA PHE A 153 -16.24 -8.47 4.83
C PHE A 153 -17.69 -8.78 4.45
N LEU A 154 -17.95 -9.09 3.17
CA LEU A 154 -19.29 -9.40 2.67
C LEU A 154 -19.87 -10.63 3.36
N LYS A 155 -19.06 -11.69 3.53
CA LYS A 155 -19.48 -12.91 4.22
C LYS A 155 -19.93 -12.62 5.65
N ARG A 156 -19.18 -11.80 6.40
CA ARG A 156 -19.54 -11.41 7.77
C ARG A 156 -20.78 -10.54 7.80
N ALA A 157 -20.83 -9.49 6.98
CA ALA A 157 -21.96 -8.56 6.92
C ALA A 157 -23.27 -9.29 6.60
N LEU A 158 -23.26 -10.17 5.60
CA LEU A 158 -24.43 -10.97 5.23
C LEU A 158 -24.82 -11.97 6.32
N ALA A 159 -23.86 -12.59 7.01
CA ALA A 159 -24.16 -13.50 8.11
C ALA A 159 -24.86 -12.79 9.29
N VAL A 160 -24.49 -11.54 9.58
CA VAL A 160 -25.17 -10.70 10.57
C VAL A 160 -26.56 -10.30 10.07
N ALA A 161 -26.67 -9.78 8.85
CA ALA A 161 -27.93 -9.31 8.28
C ALA A 161 -28.99 -10.43 8.18
N ASN A 162 -28.57 -11.64 7.87
CA ASN A 162 -29.46 -12.80 7.75
C ASN A 162 -29.74 -13.50 9.10
N GLY A 163 -29.24 -12.98 10.23
CA GLY A 163 -29.43 -13.60 11.53
C GLY A 163 -28.76 -14.97 11.69
N ALA A 164 -27.77 -15.30 10.85
CA ALA A 164 -27.08 -16.59 10.88
C ALA A 164 -26.18 -16.74 12.12
N GLN A 165 -25.82 -15.63 12.78
CA GLN A 165 -25.00 -15.62 13.99
C GLN A 165 -25.82 -15.26 15.22
N LYS A 166 -25.85 -16.16 16.23
CA LYS A 166 -26.55 -15.93 17.50
C LYS A 166 -25.92 -14.82 18.36
N LYS A 167 -24.60 -14.63 18.25
CA LYS A 167 -23.82 -13.58 18.95
C LYS A 167 -22.76 -13.02 17.99
N PRO A 168 -23.14 -12.13 17.06
CA PRO A 168 -22.21 -11.60 16.08
C PRO A 168 -21.20 -10.66 16.74
N SER A 169 -19.96 -10.67 16.25
CA SER A 169 -18.98 -9.63 16.58
C SER A 169 -19.48 -8.28 16.07
N LYS A 170 -19.55 -7.29 16.97
CA LYS A 170 -20.00 -5.93 16.62
C LYS A 170 -18.96 -5.16 15.79
N MET A 171 -17.69 -5.52 15.93
CA MET A 171 -16.57 -4.88 15.26
C MET A 171 -15.48 -5.92 14.98
N VAL A 172 -14.87 -5.85 13.79
CA VAL A 172 -13.66 -6.59 13.43
C VAL A 172 -12.69 -5.55 12.87
N LEU A 173 -11.51 -5.46 13.48
CA LEU A 173 -10.48 -4.49 13.11
C LEU A 173 -9.32 -5.23 12.45
N TYR A 174 -9.05 -4.87 11.20
CA TYR A 174 -7.90 -5.36 10.46
C TYR A 174 -6.82 -4.29 10.40
N SER A 175 -5.70 -4.55 11.08
CA SER A 175 -4.50 -3.70 11.00
C SER A 175 -3.62 -4.23 9.89
N SER A 176 -3.43 -3.45 8.83
CA SER A 176 -2.71 -3.86 7.62
C SER A 176 -2.12 -2.65 6.89
N HIS A 177 -1.73 -2.81 5.64
CA HIS A 177 -0.97 -1.85 4.84
C HIS A 177 -1.79 -1.28 3.66
N ASP A 178 -1.22 -0.28 3.00
CA ASP A 178 -1.71 0.30 1.74
C ASP A 178 -1.97 -0.76 0.65
N GLY A 179 -1.09 -1.76 0.53
CA GLY A 179 -1.25 -2.90 -0.37
C GLY A 179 -2.50 -3.77 -0.11
N THR A 180 -3.13 -3.62 1.05
CA THR A 180 -4.42 -4.25 1.39
C THR A 180 -5.59 -3.34 1.09
N LEU A 181 -5.46 -2.05 1.46
CA LEU A 181 -6.51 -1.06 1.30
C LEU A 181 -6.78 -0.72 -0.17
N LEU A 182 -5.74 -0.51 -0.96
CA LEU A 182 -5.87 -0.10 -2.36
C LEU A 182 -6.65 -1.11 -3.22
N PRO A 183 -6.31 -2.41 -3.28
CA PRO A 183 -7.09 -3.36 -4.05
C PRO A 183 -8.49 -3.61 -3.46
N LEU A 184 -8.71 -3.44 -2.15
CA LEU A 184 -10.03 -3.47 -1.55
C LEU A 184 -10.93 -2.34 -2.08
N ILE A 185 -10.42 -1.11 -2.10
CA ILE A 185 -11.12 0.06 -2.65
C ILE A 185 -11.44 -0.17 -4.13
N LEU A 186 -10.48 -0.67 -4.91
CA LEU A 186 -10.68 -0.96 -6.33
C LEU A 186 -11.70 -2.08 -6.58
N CYS A 187 -11.77 -3.10 -5.72
CA CYS A 187 -12.83 -4.11 -5.74
C CYS A 187 -14.22 -3.48 -5.56
N TYR A 188 -14.36 -2.42 -4.75
CA TYR A 188 -15.63 -1.73 -4.56
C TYR A 188 -16.01 -0.88 -5.78
N TYR A 189 -15.14 0.06 -6.18
CA TYR A 189 -15.45 1.02 -7.26
C TYR A 189 -15.43 0.40 -8.66
N GLY A 190 -14.55 -0.59 -8.90
CA GLY A 190 -14.47 -1.28 -10.19
C GLY A 190 -15.72 -2.06 -10.58
N ASN A 191 -16.65 -2.27 -9.63
CA ASN A 191 -17.96 -2.85 -9.87
C ASN A 191 -19.07 -1.83 -10.11
N LEU A 192 -18.87 -0.56 -9.74
CA LEU A 192 -19.84 0.52 -9.94
C LEU A 192 -19.69 1.18 -11.33
N ALA A 193 -18.56 0.99 -12.01
CA ALA A 193 -18.32 1.51 -13.36
C ALA A 193 -18.93 0.62 -14.48
N LYS A 194 -20.02 -0.08 -14.20
CA LYS A 194 -20.77 -0.91 -15.15
C LYS A 194 -22.14 -0.34 -15.42
#